data_AF-A0A1L9WNR9-F1
#
_entry.id   AF-A0A1L9WNR9-F1
#
_cell.length_a   1.000
_cell.length_b   1.000
_cell.length_c   1.000
_cell.angle_alpha   90.00
_cell.angle_beta   90.00
_cell.angle_gamma   90.00
#
_symmetry.space_group_name_H-M   'P 1'
#
loop_
_entity.id
_entity.type
_entity.pdbx_description
1 polymer ?
#
loop_
_entity_poly.entity_id
_entity_poly.type
_entity_poly.pdbx_seq_one_letter_code
_entity_poly.pdbx_strand_id
1 'polypeptide(L)'
;MCTEHPKRLHFSTSSTQRSTSPTSTAQAPLFPNLQPKRHPELASLIPRGWNCGAQIPTANSTSKFGVGDFVISSFSELNDGGHSRLIMHQSAIGTTHDQVTYLEGYKASTRKVAYEARYSSNGHIADQGTLRTTYIGVTFACNKSLNPSSGIDSEFFLVWDVPERLTTSDGEKTKGAGKEGSPIRTFLHQCTDLYIARSFHDLVRLVYPYLEVIFTAELRRPRPQTLDAYLARTHLAFRMLPDPKNENAARVEPCPCPCPDHRESVDWNEMMATSRAQQVMAEVPLFAFSDVEDFRGLHHHRVFAVTINGITLIYKPARDNACLVDEAEMLRKVAALPSGGVLRVPKLEGILGAGTPYAGIIMTYIHPGTPLWDLVESGRVEDPAECQKWMGQISNAVQALHQNGCYLGDLQPGNVVIDGKRDAWLIDFEGIRGERPEQFPADDPETADLRDLAYMTAYLEMHGRKAREAVRPGRRFRIWFGRLRRRLSCPFFRQHFLVPFSLLVALLLGHCLGLWTGLSSRLFANLPTLLCALFCIRLSAFLFSRVF
;
A
#
# COMPACT_ATOMS: atom_id res chain seq x y z
N MET A 1 44.92 -21.32 37.89
CA MET A 1 44.56 -22.20 39.03
C MET A 1 43.09 -22.57 38.86
N CYS A 2 42.83 -23.88 38.70
CA CYS A 2 41.56 -24.65 38.78
C CYS A 2 40.28 -24.01 38.24
N THR A 3 39.79 -24.26 37.02
CA THR A 3 39.09 -25.44 36.44
C THR A 3 38.02 -26.10 37.32
N GLU A 4 36.77 -26.04 36.87
CA GLU A 4 35.82 -27.17 36.96
C GLU A 4 34.73 -27.09 35.87
N HIS A 5 34.63 -28.17 35.11
CA HIS A 5 33.56 -28.51 34.15
C HIS A 5 32.56 -29.44 34.82
N PRO A 6 31.35 -29.60 34.25
CA PRO A 6 30.94 -30.98 33.99
C PRO A 6 30.25 -31.24 32.63
N LYS A 7 30.80 -32.27 31.97
CA LYS A 7 30.19 -33.48 31.38
C LYS A 7 29.08 -33.36 30.32
N ARG A 8 29.49 -33.77 29.10
CA ARG A 8 28.70 -34.31 27.99
C ARG A 8 27.96 -35.60 28.38
N LEU A 9 26.75 -35.78 27.85
CA LEU A 9 26.10 -37.08 27.67
C LEU A 9 26.13 -37.45 26.18
N HIS A 10 26.68 -38.64 25.90
CA HIS A 10 26.60 -39.34 24.63
C HIS A 10 25.29 -40.13 24.56
N PHE A 11 24.62 -40.14 23.42
CA PHE A 11 23.78 -41.28 23.02
C PHE A 11 24.19 -41.76 21.63
N SER A 12 24.43 -43.06 21.57
CA SER A 12 24.90 -43.85 20.44
C SER A 12 23.77 -44.18 19.48
N THR A 13 24.16 -44.26 18.22
CA THR A 13 23.44 -44.81 17.08
C THR A 13 23.21 -46.31 17.17
N SER A 14 22.09 -46.78 16.61
CA SER A 14 21.97 -48.14 16.06
C SER A 14 21.01 -48.15 14.87
N SER A 15 21.55 -48.56 13.73
CA SER A 15 20.89 -49.08 12.52
C SER A 15 20.17 -50.42 12.84
N THR A 16 19.27 -51.05 12.07
CA THR A 16 19.15 -51.31 10.62
C THR A 16 17.82 -52.07 10.35
N GLN A 17 17.42 -52.17 9.07
CA GLN A 17 16.46 -53.12 8.41
C GLN A 17 15.01 -52.60 8.25
N ARG A 18 14.43 -52.35 7.06
CA ARG A 18 14.38 -52.94 5.69
C ARG A 18 13.20 -53.90 5.48
N SER A 19 12.40 -53.59 4.44
CA SER A 19 11.36 -54.40 3.75
C SER A 19 10.01 -54.48 4.48
N THR A 20 8.83 -54.46 3.86
CA THR A 20 8.37 -54.75 2.49
C THR A 20 7.03 -54.02 2.22
N SER A 21 6.81 -53.61 0.97
CA SER A 21 5.48 -53.35 0.38
C SER A 21 4.59 -54.60 0.33
N PRO A 22 3.26 -54.45 0.23
CA PRO A 22 2.65 -54.88 -1.02
C PRO A 22 1.54 -53.96 -1.56
N THR A 23 1.45 -53.98 -2.89
CA THR A 23 0.37 -53.59 -3.78
C THR A 23 -0.90 -54.40 -3.51
N SER A 24 -2.11 -53.81 -3.54
CA SER A 24 -3.13 -54.11 -4.57
C SER A 24 -4.48 -53.40 -4.35
N THR A 25 -5.11 -53.14 -5.51
CA THR A 25 -6.56 -53.16 -5.80
C THR A 25 -7.49 -52.06 -5.28
N ALA A 26 -7.82 -51.19 -6.24
CA ALA A 26 -9.12 -50.60 -6.56
C ALA A 26 -10.36 -51.24 -5.91
N GLN A 27 -11.25 -50.39 -5.41
CA GLN A 27 -12.70 -50.50 -5.61
C GLN A 27 -13.39 -49.16 -5.29
N ALA A 28 -14.19 -48.68 -6.24
CA ALA A 28 -15.12 -47.57 -6.08
C ALA A 28 -16.36 -48.03 -5.28
N PRO A 29 -17.13 -47.08 -4.72
CA PRO A 29 -18.58 -47.25 -4.72
C PRO A 29 -19.34 -46.01 -5.21
N LEU A 30 -20.09 -46.25 -6.29
CA LEU A 30 -21.49 -45.88 -6.51
C LEU A 30 -22.11 -44.82 -5.56
N PHE A 31 -22.48 -43.69 -6.17
CA PHE A 31 -23.55 -42.79 -5.74
C PHE A 31 -24.92 -43.49 -5.69
N PRO A 32 -25.82 -43.04 -4.80
CA PRO A 32 -27.22 -42.95 -5.14
C PRO A 32 -27.72 -41.50 -5.14
N ASN A 33 -28.38 -41.17 -6.25
CA ASN A 33 -29.30 -40.06 -6.45
C ASN A 33 -30.31 -39.90 -5.30
N LEU A 34 -30.44 -38.68 -4.78
CA LEU A 34 -31.68 -38.22 -4.14
C LEU A 34 -32.02 -36.82 -4.68
N GLN A 35 -32.99 -36.79 -5.59
CA GLN A 35 -33.73 -35.59 -6.00
C GLN A 35 -34.84 -35.28 -4.97
N PRO A 36 -35.33 -34.03 -4.93
CA PRO A 36 -35.95 -33.44 -3.74
C PRO A 36 -37.46 -33.66 -3.68
N LYS A 37 -37.99 -33.89 -2.47
CA LYS A 37 -39.43 -33.81 -2.18
C LYS A 37 -39.82 -32.36 -1.89
N ARG A 38 -40.74 -31.83 -2.70
CA ARG A 38 -41.55 -30.63 -2.44
C ARG A 38 -42.72 -30.95 -1.49
N HIS A 39 -43.17 -29.91 -0.77
CA HIS A 39 -44.54 -29.58 -0.29
C HIS A 39 -44.52 -29.05 1.17
N PRO A 40 -45.52 -28.27 1.62
CA PRO A 40 -45.76 -26.87 1.26
C PRO A 40 -45.98 -25.97 2.51
N GLU A 41 -46.21 -24.68 2.28
CA GLU A 41 -47.02 -23.73 3.07
C GLU A 41 -47.05 -23.83 4.61
N LEU A 42 -46.60 -22.77 5.28
CA LEU A 42 -47.30 -22.24 6.46
C LEU A 42 -47.11 -20.72 6.52
N ALA A 43 -48.20 -20.04 6.18
CA ALA A 43 -48.42 -18.64 6.43
C ALA A 43 -48.77 -18.38 7.90
N SER A 44 -48.70 -17.10 8.28
CA SER A 44 -49.24 -16.45 9.49
C SER A 44 -48.37 -16.47 10.75
N LEU A 45 -47.82 -15.30 11.08
CA LEU A 45 -48.07 -14.57 12.34
C LEU A 45 -47.25 -13.26 12.33
N ILE A 46 -47.91 -12.16 11.97
CA ILE A 46 -47.42 -10.79 12.18
C ILE A 46 -48.27 -10.18 13.29
N PRO A 47 -47.67 -9.74 14.41
CA PRO A 47 -48.28 -8.73 15.26
C PRO A 47 -47.88 -7.33 14.78
N ARG A 48 -48.89 -6.49 14.64
CA ARG A 48 -48.79 -5.06 14.34
C ARG A 48 -48.25 -4.29 15.55
N GLY A 49 -47.50 -3.24 15.22
CA GLY A 49 -47.52 -1.97 15.93
C GLY A 49 -46.28 -1.70 16.77
N TRP A 50 -45.55 -0.64 16.41
CA TRP A 50 -45.37 0.54 17.27
C TRP A 50 -44.91 1.70 16.40
N ASN A 51 -45.74 2.75 16.37
CA ASN A 51 -45.47 4.05 15.77
C ASN A 51 -44.80 4.91 16.84
N CYS A 52 -43.62 5.46 16.55
CA CYS A 52 -43.13 6.67 17.21
C CYS A 52 -42.58 7.59 16.13
N GLY A 53 -43.39 8.58 15.77
CA GLY A 53 -42.97 9.71 14.96
C GLY A 53 -42.18 10.69 15.80
N ALA A 54 -41.03 11.13 15.30
CA ALA A 54 -40.39 12.36 15.71
C ALA A 54 -39.91 13.08 14.45
N GLN A 55 -40.55 14.21 14.15
CA GLN A 55 -40.15 15.15 13.11
C GLN A 55 -38.87 15.87 13.55
N ILE A 56 -37.86 15.91 12.67
CA ILE A 56 -36.68 16.78 12.83
C ILE A 56 -36.77 17.87 11.74
N PRO A 57 -36.64 19.16 12.09
CA PRO A 57 -36.71 20.24 11.13
C PRO A 57 -35.40 20.39 10.34
N THR A 58 -35.54 20.55 9.02
CA THR A 58 -34.49 20.92 8.07
C THR A 58 -34.05 22.36 8.29
N ALA A 59 -32.74 22.58 8.45
CA ALA A 59 -32.12 23.90 8.33
C ALA A 59 -30.99 23.87 7.30
N ASN A 60 -31.21 24.61 6.21
CA ASN A 60 -30.23 24.94 5.18
C ASN A 60 -29.11 25.80 5.78
N SER A 61 -27.85 25.40 5.62
CA SER A 61 -26.75 26.37 5.48
C SER A 61 -25.66 25.80 4.58
N THR A 62 -25.47 26.48 3.46
CA THR A 62 -24.40 26.28 2.49
C THR A 62 -23.11 26.88 3.03
N SER A 63 -22.09 26.07 3.26
CA SER A 63 -20.71 26.53 3.35
C SER A 63 -19.82 25.65 2.47
N LYS A 64 -19.09 26.31 1.56
CA LYS A 64 -18.13 25.68 0.65
C LYS A 64 -16.93 25.19 1.47
N PHE A 65 -16.77 23.88 1.59
CA PHE A 65 -15.54 23.25 2.04
C PHE A 65 -14.74 22.76 0.84
N GLY A 66 -13.44 23.08 0.81
CA GLY A 66 -12.49 22.44 -0.08
C GLY A 66 -12.38 20.96 0.29
N VAL A 67 -12.61 20.09 -0.69
CA VAL A 67 -12.57 18.64 -0.53
C VAL A 67 -11.10 18.22 -0.45
N GLY A 68 -10.65 17.86 0.76
CA GLY A 68 -9.52 16.97 0.96
C GLY A 68 -10.08 15.61 1.33
N ASP A 69 -9.58 14.55 0.68
CA ASP A 69 -10.04 13.18 0.92
C ASP A 69 -9.49 12.69 2.27
N PHE A 70 -10.39 12.52 3.25
CA PHE A 70 -10.09 11.88 4.54
C PHE A 70 -10.94 10.62 4.66
N VAL A 71 -10.32 9.49 4.99
CA VAL A 71 -11.02 8.23 5.25
C VAL A 71 -11.12 8.05 6.76
N ILE A 72 -12.33 8.06 7.30
CA ILE A 72 -12.60 7.62 8.68
C ILE A 72 -12.48 6.10 8.67
N SER A 73 -11.50 5.56 9.40
CA SER A 73 -11.18 4.12 9.30
C SER A 73 -11.97 3.26 10.30
N SER A 74 -12.31 3.78 11.48
CA SER A 74 -13.04 3.02 12.52
C SER A 74 -13.68 3.89 13.61
N PHE A 75 -14.71 3.32 14.25
CA PHE A 75 -15.30 3.76 15.52
C PHE A 75 -15.38 2.53 16.43
N SER A 76 -14.97 2.66 17.69
CA SER A 76 -15.26 1.66 18.73
C SER A 76 -15.87 2.33 19.96
N GLU A 77 -16.97 1.75 20.44
CA GLU A 77 -17.63 2.12 21.69
C GLU A 77 -17.36 1.01 22.70
N LEU A 78 -16.54 1.31 23.70
CA LEU A 78 -16.30 0.40 24.82
C LEU A 78 -17.28 0.76 25.93
N ASN A 79 -18.13 -0.20 26.30
CA ASN A 79 -19.12 -0.08 27.35
C ASN A 79 -18.63 -0.85 28.57
N ASP A 80 -17.98 -0.16 29.50
CA ASP A 80 -17.42 -0.75 30.71
C ASP A 80 -18.19 -0.19 31.92
N GLY A 81 -19.17 -0.96 32.42
CA GLY A 81 -19.84 -0.67 33.69
C GLY A 81 -20.62 0.66 33.79
N GLY A 82 -21.13 1.20 32.69
CA GLY A 82 -21.97 2.42 32.68
C GLY A 82 -21.29 3.69 32.15
N HIS A 83 -20.06 3.59 31.65
CA HIS A 83 -19.37 4.67 30.95
C HIS A 83 -19.13 4.29 29.48
N SER A 84 -19.79 4.99 28.54
CA SER A 84 -19.50 4.90 27.10
C SER A 84 -18.21 5.65 26.77
N ARG A 85 -17.19 4.93 26.33
CA ARG A 85 -15.93 5.50 25.84
C ARG A 85 -15.91 5.46 24.32
N LEU A 86 -15.72 6.62 23.68
CA LEU A 86 -15.66 6.73 22.21
C LEU A 86 -14.21 6.88 21.75
N ILE A 87 -13.81 6.01 20.83
CA ILE A 87 -12.52 6.10 20.14
C ILE A 87 -12.79 6.45 18.68
N MET A 88 -12.18 7.54 18.20
CA MET A 88 -12.31 8.00 16.82
C MET A 88 -10.95 7.99 16.12
N HIS A 89 -10.93 7.43 14.91
CA HIS A 89 -9.74 7.27 14.08
C HIS A 89 -9.83 8.01 12.75
N GLN A 90 -8.73 8.66 12.34
CA GLN A 90 -8.58 9.21 10.99
C GLN A 90 -7.20 8.86 10.42
N SER A 91 -7.19 8.07 9.35
CA SER A 91 -5.99 7.82 8.54
C SER A 91 -5.95 8.80 7.38
N ALA A 92 -4.80 9.41 7.12
CA ALA A 92 -4.60 10.15 5.87
C ALA A 92 -4.09 9.19 4.79
N ILE A 93 -4.96 8.77 3.88
CA ILE A 93 -4.58 8.12 2.62
C ILE A 93 -4.83 9.16 1.52
N GLY A 94 -3.93 10.14 1.41
CA GLY A 94 -4.12 11.25 0.50
C GLY A 94 -2.94 12.20 0.51
N THR A 95 -2.21 12.24 -0.61
CA THR A 95 -1.04 13.08 -0.84
C THR A 95 -1.42 14.54 -1.07
N THR A 96 -1.74 15.31 -0.03
CA THR A 96 -1.35 16.71 -0.01
C THR A 96 0.07 16.77 0.54
N HIS A 97 1.05 16.80 -0.35
CA HIS A 97 2.46 17.02 -0.01
C HIS A 97 2.65 18.45 0.51
N ASP A 98 2.14 18.75 1.69
CA ASP A 98 2.59 19.91 2.45
C ASP A 98 3.95 19.53 3.03
N GLN A 99 5.01 20.01 2.37
CA GLN A 99 6.41 19.71 2.68
C GLN A 99 6.69 19.91 4.18
N VAL A 100 7.15 18.87 4.86
CA VAL A 100 7.58 18.93 6.26
C VAL A 100 9.10 18.80 6.34
N THR A 101 9.66 19.58 7.26
CA THR A 101 11.06 19.86 7.60
C THR A 101 12.06 18.70 7.44
N TYR A 102 13.27 19.04 6.97
CA TYR A 102 14.39 18.11 6.81
C TYR A 102 15.26 18.05 8.07
N LEU A 103 15.55 16.83 8.55
CA LEU A 103 16.64 16.57 9.50
C LEU A 103 17.95 16.41 8.74
N GLU A 104 19.00 17.15 9.11
CA GLU A 104 20.36 16.87 8.65
C GLU A 104 21.04 15.88 9.60
N GLY A 105 21.06 14.59 9.24
CA GLY A 105 21.82 13.58 9.98
C GLY A 105 23.25 13.43 9.47
N TYR A 106 24.25 13.43 10.38
CA TYR A 106 25.64 13.09 10.07
C TYR A 106 25.85 11.58 10.19
N LYS A 107 26.12 10.89 9.07
CA LYS A 107 26.79 9.57 9.10
C LYS A 107 28.29 9.78 9.29
N ALA A 108 28.95 8.85 9.98
CA ALA A 108 30.40 8.82 10.19
C ALA A 108 31.26 8.84 8.89
N SER A 109 30.63 8.74 7.71
CA SER A 109 31.23 8.90 6.39
C SER A 109 30.51 10.02 5.61
N THR A 110 30.97 11.26 5.72
CA THR A 110 30.85 12.46 4.82
C THR A 110 29.58 12.76 3.99
N ARG A 111 28.51 11.96 4.00
CA ARG A 111 27.26 12.22 3.29
C ARG A 111 26.16 12.52 4.28
N LYS A 112 25.63 13.74 4.21
CA LYS A 112 24.42 14.16 4.91
C LYS A 112 23.26 13.29 4.43
N VAL A 113 22.62 12.57 5.34
CA VAL A 113 21.35 11.89 5.06
C VAL A 113 20.25 12.83 5.54
N ALA A 114 19.40 13.25 4.60
CA ALA A 114 18.23 14.05 4.91
C ALA A 114 17.06 13.12 5.24
N TYR A 115 16.50 13.25 6.44
CA TYR A 115 15.25 12.57 6.80
C TYR A 115 14.10 13.54 6.71
N GLU A 116 12.95 13.05 6.25
CA GLU A 116 11.71 13.80 6.15
C GLU A 116 10.72 13.22 7.16
N ALA A 117 10.31 14.03 8.13
CA ALA A 117 9.22 13.68 9.03
C ALA A 117 7.90 13.92 8.30
N ARG A 118 7.01 12.94 8.23
CA ARG A 118 5.70 13.05 7.58
C ARG A 118 4.62 12.69 8.57
N TYR A 119 3.62 13.56 8.69
CA TYR A 119 2.39 13.21 9.38
C TYR A 119 1.78 11.94 8.74
N SER A 120 1.44 10.94 9.55
CA SER A 120 0.92 9.65 9.06
C SER A 120 -0.51 9.38 9.53
N SER A 121 -0.79 9.54 10.82
CA SER A 121 -2.12 9.29 11.39
C SER A 121 -2.43 10.21 12.57
N ASN A 122 -3.70 10.23 12.98
CA ASN A 122 -4.10 10.86 14.22
C ASN A 122 -5.32 10.16 14.81
N GLY A 123 -5.54 10.40 16.10
CA GLY A 123 -6.79 10.05 16.73
C GLY A 123 -6.85 10.51 18.16
N HIS A 124 -7.94 10.15 18.82
CA HIS A 124 -8.18 10.57 20.19
C HIS A 124 -9.12 9.64 20.92
N ILE A 125 -9.11 9.80 22.24
CA ILE A 125 -10.01 9.18 23.18
C ILE A 125 -10.87 10.29 23.76
N ALA A 126 -12.18 10.14 23.64
CA ALA A 126 -13.15 11.01 24.27
C ALA A 126 -14.04 10.24 25.25
N ASP A 127 -14.41 10.92 26.33
CA ASP A 127 -15.31 10.43 27.37
C ASP A 127 -16.46 11.42 27.48
N GLN A 128 -17.68 10.96 27.21
CA GLN A 128 -18.89 11.79 27.17
C GLN A 128 -18.74 13.05 26.29
N GLY A 129 -18.09 12.91 25.13
CA GLY A 129 -17.82 14.01 24.20
C GLY A 129 -16.70 14.96 24.63
N THR A 130 -16.07 14.71 25.78
CA THR A 130 -14.91 15.47 26.26
C THR A 130 -13.62 14.77 25.83
N LEU A 131 -12.75 15.49 25.13
CA LEU A 131 -11.45 15.01 24.70
C LEU A 131 -10.55 14.73 25.92
N ARG A 132 -10.05 13.50 26.04
CA ARG A 132 -9.20 13.06 27.18
C ARG A 132 -7.75 12.86 26.79
N THR A 133 -7.52 12.20 25.66
CA THR A 133 -6.18 11.88 25.18
C THR A 133 -6.16 12.04 23.67
N THR A 134 -5.08 12.58 23.14
CA THR A 134 -4.86 12.76 21.70
C THR A 134 -3.53 12.14 21.31
N TYR A 135 -3.43 11.71 20.05
CA TYR A 135 -2.17 11.27 19.48
C TYR A 135 -2.00 11.69 18.02
N ILE A 136 -0.74 11.74 17.60
CA ILE A 136 -0.35 11.82 16.19
C ILE A 136 0.69 10.74 15.90
N GLY A 137 0.56 10.14 14.71
CA GLY A 137 1.58 9.33 14.07
C GLY A 137 2.46 10.19 13.17
N VAL A 138 3.77 9.97 13.23
CA VAL A 138 4.75 10.61 12.36
C VAL A 138 5.69 9.54 11.82
N THR A 139 5.74 9.42 10.49
CA THR A 139 6.64 8.53 9.77
C THR A 139 7.89 9.29 9.36
N PHE A 140 9.07 8.73 9.61
CA PHE A 140 10.32 9.30 9.12
C PHE A 140 10.81 8.56 7.88
N ALA A 141 10.78 9.23 6.73
CA ALA A 141 11.28 8.71 5.47
C ALA A 141 12.71 9.19 5.18
N CYS A 142 13.60 8.27 4.82
CA CYS A 142 14.95 8.63 4.38
C CYS A 142 14.91 9.16 2.93
N ASN A 143 15.08 10.47 2.73
CA ASN A 143 14.69 11.14 1.49
C ASN A 143 15.59 10.83 0.28
N LYS A 144 16.84 10.33 0.45
CA LYS A 144 17.76 10.14 -0.70
C LYS A 144 18.68 8.93 -0.60
N SER A 145 18.46 8.01 -1.55
CA SER A 145 19.46 7.19 -2.25
C SER A 145 20.22 6.10 -1.47
N LEU A 146 19.87 4.85 -1.77
CA LEU A 146 20.64 3.96 -2.68
C LEU A 146 20.10 2.53 -2.62
N ASN A 147 19.19 2.23 -1.69
CA ASN A 147 18.44 1.00 -1.70
C ASN A 147 17.10 1.23 -0.96
N PRO A 148 15.93 1.17 -1.62
CA PRO A 148 14.62 1.22 -0.96
C PRO A 148 14.49 0.23 0.20
N SER A 149 15.29 -0.84 0.19
CA SER A 149 15.37 -1.85 1.24
C SER A 149 16.23 -1.45 2.46
N SER A 150 16.85 -0.26 2.50
CA SER A 150 17.81 0.15 3.54
C SER A 150 17.29 1.17 4.56
N GLY A 151 16.19 1.88 4.27
CA GLY A 151 15.55 2.78 5.23
C GLY A 151 14.50 2.03 6.04
N ILE A 152 14.60 2.08 7.37
CA ILE A 152 13.47 1.74 8.24
C ILE A 152 12.62 3.00 8.30
N ASP A 153 11.48 3.04 7.61
CA ASP A 153 10.51 4.09 7.93
C ASP A 153 9.82 3.61 9.21
N SER A 154 10.27 4.16 10.34
CA SER A 154 9.65 3.90 11.64
C SER A 154 8.50 4.89 11.81
N GLU A 155 7.38 4.39 12.31
CA GLU A 155 6.23 5.21 12.68
C GLU A 155 6.31 5.48 14.19
N PHE A 156 6.34 6.76 14.53
CA PHE A 156 6.41 7.23 15.90
C PHE A 156 5.07 7.81 16.29
N PHE A 157 4.55 7.37 17.42
CA PHE A 157 3.33 7.92 17.99
C PHE A 157 3.68 8.83 19.16
N LEU A 158 3.22 10.07 19.11
CA LEU A 158 3.24 10.97 20.25
C LEU A 158 1.84 11.04 20.84
N VAL A 159 1.72 10.68 22.10
CA VAL A 159 0.46 10.62 22.86
C VAL A 159 0.52 11.65 23.98
N TRP A 160 -0.54 12.42 24.18
CA TRP A 160 -0.64 13.29 25.34
C TRP A 160 -2.06 13.37 25.87
N ASP A 161 -2.16 13.54 27.18
CA ASP A 161 -3.44 13.77 27.83
C ASP A 161 -3.83 15.24 27.64
N VAL A 162 -5.10 15.46 27.33
CA VAL A 162 -5.68 16.78 27.15
C VAL A 162 -5.73 17.45 28.52
N PRO A 163 -5.01 18.58 28.71
CA PRO A 163 -5.05 19.29 29.97
C PRO A 163 -6.49 19.66 30.32
N GLU A 164 -6.86 19.53 31.59
CA GLU A 164 -8.17 20.00 32.05
C GLU A 164 -8.34 21.45 31.61
N ARG A 165 -9.47 21.74 30.93
CA ARG A 165 -9.82 23.13 30.66
C ARG A 165 -9.82 23.81 32.01
N LEU A 166 -9.05 24.89 32.13
CA LEU A 166 -9.16 25.81 33.25
C LEU A 166 -10.61 26.29 33.23
N THR A 167 -11.45 25.58 33.98
CA THR A 167 -12.77 26.05 34.32
C THR A 167 -12.47 27.38 34.99
N THR A 168 -12.94 28.45 34.38
CA THR A 168 -13.06 29.72 35.09
C THR A 168 -14.03 29.40 36.21
N SER A 169 -13.52 28.88 37.32
CA SER A 169 -14.28 28.66 38.52
C SER A 169 -14.86 30.02 38.84
N ASP A 170 -16.18 30.03 38.88
CA ASP A 170 -17.02 31.14 39.25
C ASP A 170 -17.30 32.11 38.11
N GLY A 171 -18.54 32.03 37.62
CA GLY A 171 -19.23 33.10 36.91
C GLY A 171 -19.42 34.36 37.75
N GLU A 172 -18.45 34.72 38.59
CA GLU A 172 -18.32 36.06 39.11
C GLU A 172 -17.97 36.98 37.95
N LYS A 173 -19.01 37.63 37.44
CA LYS A 173 -18.92 38.81 36.59
C LYS A 173 -18.26 39.95 37.39
N THR A 174 -16.98 39.84 37.74
CA THR A 174 -16.19 41.01 38.12
C THR A 174 -15.94 41.80 36.85
N LYS A 175 -16.87 42.73 36.56
CA LYS A 175 -16.64 43.90 35.69
C LYS A 175 -15.59 44.79 36.36
N GLY A 176 -14.35 44.33 36.37
CA GLY A 176 -13.20 45.07 36.87
C GLY A 176 -12.11 45.01 35.81
N ALA A 177 -11.90 46.12 35.11
CA ALA A 177 -10.85 46.26 34.13
C ALA A 177 -9.47 46.15 34.81
N GLY A 178 -8.88 44.96 34.73
CA GLY A 178 -7.50 44.67 35.13
C GLY A 178 -6.98 43.50 34.31
N LYS A 179 -6.16 43.80 33.30
CA LYS A 179 -5.48 42.81 32.45
C LYS A 179 -4.39 42.11 33.26
N GLU A 180 -4.72 41.12 34.07
CA GLU A 180 -3.73 40.23 34.68
C GLU A 180 -4.40 38.92 35.08
N GLY A 181 -3.97 37.81 34.46
CA GLY A 181 -4.50 36.48 34.73
C GLY A 181 -5.12 35.75 33.54
N SER A 182 -4.63 35.97 32.31
CA SER A 182 -4.93 34.98 31.26
C SER A 182 -4.39 33.62 31.72
N PRO A 183 -5.21 32.56 31.68
CA PRO A 183 -4.79 31.23 32.12
C PRO A 183 -3.47 30.83 31.45
N ILE A 184 -2.53 30.33 32.25
CA ILE A 184 -1.21 29.90 31.77
C ILE A 184 -1.43 28.77 30.76
N ARG A 185 -1.12 29.05 29.50
CA ARG A 185 -1.28 28.10 28.40
C ARG A 185 -0.01 27.27 28.24
N THR A 186 -0.03 26.05 28.75
CA THR A 186 1.12 25.14 28.67
C THR A 186 1.37 24.64 27.25
N PHE A 187 2.53 24.02 27.01
CA PHE A 187 2.87 23.37 25.74
C PHE A 187 1.79 22.37 25.27
N LEU A 188 1.27 21.53 26.18
CA LEU A 188 0.25 20.54 25.84
C LEU A 188 -1.10 21.20 25.47
N HIS A 189 -1.42 22.38 26.00
CA HIS A 189 -2.58 23.14 25.51
C HIS A 189 -2.38 23.55 24.06
N GLN A 190 -1.19 24.03 23.68
CA GLN A 190 -0.88 24.39 22.29
C GLN A 190 -1.01 23.19 21.35
N CYS A 191 -0.51 22.02 21.74
CA CYS A 191 -0.68 20.78 20.97
C CYS A 191 -2.16 20.42 20.78
N THR A 192 -2.95 20.45 21.86
CA THR A 192 -4.39 20.17 21.82
C THR A 192 -5.14 21.17 20.94
N ASP A 193 -4.80 22.46 21.01
CA ASP A 193 -5.46 23.48 20.21
C ASP A 193 -5.17 23.31 18.71
N LEU A 194 -3.92 22.97 18.35
CA LEU A 194 -3.55 22.67 16.95
C LEU A 194 -4.24 21.38 16.47
N TYR A 195 -4.36 20.37 17.33
CA TYR A 195 -5.08 19.13 17.04
C TYR A 195 -6.56 19.41 16.76
N ILE A 196 -7.24 20.16 17.64
CA ILE A 196 -8.66 20.54 17.47
C ILE A 196 -8.84 21.38 16.20
N ALA A 197 -7.91 22.30 15.92
CA ALA A 197 -7.90 23.10 14.70
C ALA A 197 -7.55 22.30 13.43
N ARG A 198 -7.18 21.01 13.57
CA ARG A 198 -6.68 20.15 12.49
C ARG A 198 -5.46 20.73 11.76
N SER A 199 -4.66 21.56 12.43
CA SER A 199 -3.40 22.09 11.88
C SER A 199 -2.26 21.10 12.15
N PHE A 200 -2.31 19.93 11.49
CA PHE A 200 -1.34 18.85 11.72
C PHE A 200 0.08 19.24 11.29
N HIS A 201 0.22 20.08 10.27
CA HIS A 201 1.53 20.61 9.87
C HIS A 201 2.18 21.42 11.00
N ASP A 202 1.46 22.38 11.55
CA ASP A 202 1.95 23.20 12.67
C ASP A 202 2.17 22.37 13.92
N LEU A 203 1.31 21.37 14.16
CA LEU A 203 1.45 20.45 15.27
C LEU A 203 2.74 19.63 15.16
N VAL A 204 3.00 19.01 13.99
CA VAL A 204 4.26 18.29 13.75
C VAL A 204 5.46 19.21 13.90
N ARG A 205 5.38 20.45 13.39
CA ARG A 205 6.43 21.46 13.56
C ARG A 205 6.67 21.79 15.04
N LEU A 206 5.62 21.92 15.84
CA LEU A 206 5.68 22.21 17.27
C LEU A 206 6.35 21.06 18.05
N VAL A 207 6.02 19.81 17.73
CA VAL A 207 6.58 18.63 18.44
C VAL A 207 7.91 18.13 17.87
N TYR A 208 8.33 18.65 16.72
CA TYR A 208 9.52 18.18 16.00
C TYR A 208 10.81 18.11 16.84
N PRO A 209 11.13 19.09 17.72
CA PRO A 209 12.35 19.00 18.53
C PRO A 209 12.41 17.75 19.41
N TYR A 210 11.25 17.25 19.87
CA TYR A 210 11.17 16.01 20.64
C TYR A 210 11.34 14.78 19.76
N LEU A 211 10.69 14.80 18.58
CA LEU A 211 10.82 13.74 17.60
C LEU A 211 12.26 13.60 17.11
N GLU A 212 12.97 14.70 16.87
CA GLU A 212 14.38 14.69 16.45
C GLU A 212 15.28 13.97 17.45
N VAL A 213 15.09 14.21 18.74
CA VAL A 213 15.87 13.56 19.81
C VAL A 213 15.59 12.06 19.86
N ILE A 214 14.31 11.68 19.87
CA ILE A 214 13.86 10.28 19.88
C ILE A 214 14.39 9.56 18.65
N PHE A 215 14.18 10.15 17.49
CA PHE A 215 14.57 9.60 16.20
C PHE A 215 16.08 9.43 16.10
N THR A 216 16.87 10.42 16.53
CA THR A 216 18.33 10.33 16.52
C THR A 216 18.83 9.23 17.45
N ALA A 217 18.19 9.04 18.61
CA ALA A 217 18.50 7.95 19.52
C ALA A 217 18.16 6.59 18.90
N GLU A 218 16.99 6.46 18.27
CA GLU A 218 16.56 5.21 17.63
C GLU A 218 17.37 4.87 16.39
N LEU A 219 17.70 5.84 15.51
CA LEU A 219 18.55 5.62 14.34
C LEU A 219 19.94 5.07 14.67
N ARG A 220 20.46 5.39 15.87
CA ARG A 220 21.75 4.88 16.33
C ARG A 220 21.69 3.41 16.71
N ARG A 221 20.50 2.84 16.97
CA ARG A 221 20.36 1.42 17.29
C ARG A 221 20.61 0.57 16.04
N PRO A 222 21.40 -0.51 16.14
CA PRO A 222 21.60 -1.45 15.05
C PRO A 222 20.26 -1.95 14.49
N ARG A 223 20.15 -2.07 13.17
CA ARG A 223 18.94 -2.64 12.54
C ARG A 223 18.68 -4.03 13.13
N PRO A 224 17.43 -4.35 13.53
CA PRO A 224 17.11 -5.68 14.03
C PRO A 224 17.36 -6.74 12.95
N GLN A 225 17.94 -7.88 13.35
CA GLN A 225 18.26 -8.97 12.42
C GLN A 225 17.10 -9.95 12.25
N THR A 226 16.15 -9.95 13.18
CA THR A 226 14.96 -10.80 13.14
C THR A 226 13.72 -9.95 12.83
N LEU A 227 12.72 -10.58 12.22
CA LEU A 227 11.49 -9.90 11.80
C LEU A 227 10.67 -9.40 13.00
N ASP A 228 10.55 -10.19 14.07
CA ASP A 228 9.82 -9.81 15.29
C ASP A 228 10.43 -8.57 15.96
N ALA A 229 11.75 -8.53 16.10
CA ALA A 229 12.46 -7.37 16.64
C ALA A 229 12.36 -6.16 15.69
N TYR A 230 12.24 -6.38 14.39
CA TYR A 230 11.96 -5.32 13.41
C TYR A 230 10.56 -4.74 13.60
N LEU A 231 9.53 -5.59 13.68
CA LEU A 231 8.14 -5.20 13.90
C LEU A 231 7.96 -4.44 15.22
N ALA A 232 8.59 -4.94 16.29
CA ALA A 232 8.60 -4.28 17.60
C ALA A 232 9.27 -2.90 17.56
N ARG A 233 10.24 -2.69 16.66
CA ARG A 233 10.92 -1.39 16.49
C ARG A 233 10.15 -0.43 15.60
N THR A 234 9.34 -0.91 14.66
CA THR A 234 8.64 -0.02 13.70
C THR A 234 7.51 0.78 14.32
N HIS A 235 6.99 0.38 15.48
CA HIS A 235 5.85 1.01 16.15
C HIS A 235 6.27 1.47 17.53
N LEU A 236 6.76 2.71 17.65
CA LEU A 236 7.21 3.25 18.93
C LEU A 236 6.25 4.36 19.39
N ALA A 237 5.63 4.14 20.55
CA ALA A 237 4.79 5.13 21.19
C ALA A 237 5.54 5.84 22.32
N PHE A 238 5.35 7.15 22.41
CA PHE A 238 5.90 7.99 23.44
C PHE A 238 4.82 8.89 24.03
N ARG A 239 4.83 9.02 25.35
CA ARG A 239 3.92 9.91 26.09
C ARG A 239 4.60 11.25 26.33
N MET A 240 3.91 12.33 25.97
CA MET A 240 4.31 13.69 26.33
C MET A 240 3.64 14.08 27.64
N LEU A 241 4.45 14.51 28.60
CA LEU A 241 4.03 14.96 29.91
C LEU A 241 4.41 16.43 30.11
N PRO A 242 3.66 17.20 30.91
CA PRO A 242 4.09 18.56 31.29
C PRO A 242 5.50 18.53 31.92
N ASP A 243 6.36 19.49 31.53
CA ASP A 243 7.63 19.67 32.23
C ASP A 243 7.41 20.55 33.48
N PRO A 244 7.68 20.04 34.70
CA PRO A 244 7.47 20.80 35.93
C PRO A 244 8.38 22.02 36.07
N LYS A 245 9.46 22.11 35.29
CA LYS A 245 10.41 23.22 35.31
C LYS A 245 10.15 24.25 34.21
N ASN A 246 9.36 23.89 33.19
CA ASN A 246 9.08 24.74 32.05
C ASN A 246 7.71 24.42 31.46
N GLU A 247 6.71 25.25 31.79
CA GLU A 247 5.35 25.13 31.27
C GLU A 247 5.24 25.17 29.73
N ASN A 248 6.24 25.73 29.05
CA ASN A 248 6.34 25.80 27.60
C ASN A 248 7.11 24.62 26.98
N ALA A 249 7.42 23.60 27.77
CA ALA A 249 8.04 22.36 27.31
C ALA A 249 7.26 21.12 27.77
N ALA A 250 7.61 19.98 27.17
CA ALA A 250 7.13 18.67 27.56
C ALA A 250 8.31 17.75 27.85
N ARG A 251 8.15 16.84 28.81
CA ARG A 251 8.99 15.65 28.92
C ARG A 251 8.41 14.56 28.05
N VAL A 252 9.26 13.75 27.44
CA VAL A 252 8.83 12.59 26.66
C VAL A 252 9.39 11.31 27.26
N GLU A 253 8.53 10.30 27.40
CA GLU A 253 8.89 8.97 27.90
C GLU A 253 8.24 7.88 27.03
N PRO A 254 8.81 6.65 26.96
CA PRO A 254 8.15 5.54 26.26
C PRO A 254 6.74 5.34 26.80
N CYS A 255 5.72 5.27 25.93
CA CYS A 255 4.37 4.92 26.37
C CYS A 255 4.25 3.40 26.42
N PRO A 256 3.96 2.81 27.59
CA PRO A 256 3.51 1.42 27.66
C PRO A 256 2.07 1.27 27.16
N CYS A 257 1.36 2.38 26.99
CA CYS A 257 0.00 2.40 26.51
C CYS A 257 -0.07 1.95 25.05
N PRO A 258 -1.08 1.16 24.67
CA PRO A 258 -1.48 1.15 23.29
C PRO A 258 -2.00 2.57 23.02
N CYS A 259 -1.31 3.36 22.20
CA CYS A 259 -2.05 4.43 21.52
C CYS A 259 -3.25 3.75 20.82
N PRO A 260 -4.40 4.42 20.62
CA PRO A 260 -5.54 3.79 19.95
C PRO A 260 -5.23 3.22 18.56
N ASP A 261 -4.09 3.58 17.95
CA ASP A 261 -3.54 3.05 16.69
C ASP A 261 -2.39 2.04 16.91
N HIS A 262 -1.97 1.82 18.17
CA HIS A 262 -1.23 0.62 18.54
C HIS A 262 -2.23 -0.49 18.33
N ARG A 263 -2.20 -1.04 17.11
CA ARG A 263 -2.98 -2.18 16.62
C ARG A 263 -3.43 -2.97 17.83
N GLU A 264 -4.75 -3.11 18.00
CA GLU A 264 -5.28 -4.11 18.92
C GLU A 264 -4.54 -5.38 18.56
N SER A 265 -3.56 -5.69 19.40
CA SER A 265 -2.62 -6.75 19.11
C SER A 265 -3.47 -7.97 18.90
N VAL A 266 -3.22 -8.74 17.84
CA VAL A 266 -4.00 -9.95 17.60
C VAL A 266 -3.94 -10.79 18.88
N ASP A 267 -5.05 -10.85 19.61
CA ASP A 267 -5.18 -11.72 20.75
C ASP A 267 -5.60 -13.06 20.18
N TRP A 268 -4.59 -13.91 19.96
CA TRP A 268 -4.78 -15.22 19.39
C TRP A 268 -5.76 -16.07 20.19
N ASN A 269 -5.75 -15.95 21.53
CA ASN A 269 -6.61 -16.75 22.38
C ASN A 269 -8.06 -16.28 22.29
N GLU A 270 -8.28 -14.96 22.33
CA GLU A 270 -9.60 -14.36 22.13
C GLU A 270 -10.16 -14.70 20.75
N MET A 271 -9.34 -14.53 19.69
CA MET A 271 -9.72 -14.86 18.31
C MET A 271 -10.13 -16.32 18.19
N MET A 272 -9.28 -17.25 18.65
CA MET A 272 -9.50 -18.69 18.57
C MET A 272 -10.58 -19.20 19.53
N ALA A 273 -11.11 -18.38 20.43
CA ALA A 273 -12.29 -18.72 21.22
C ALA A 273 -13.57 -18.75 20.38
N THR A 274 -13.58 -18.12 19.19
CA THR A 274 -14.74 -18.13 18.29
C THR A 274 -14.75 -19.36 17.38
N SER A 275 -15.91 -20.00 17.20
CA SER A 275 -16.06 -21.16 16.30
C SER A 275 -15.69 -20.82 14.84
N ARG A 276 -15.95 -19.57 14.42
CA ARG A 276 -15.61 -19.07 13.09
C ARG A 276 -14.09 -19.09 12.87
N ALA A 277 -13.32 -18.49 13.77
CA ALA A 277 -11.86 -18.48 13.66
C ALA A 277 -11.29 -19.89 13.70
N GLN A 278 -11.79 -20.77 14.57
CA GLN A 278 -11.37 -22.17 14.62
C GLN A 278 -11.58 -22.88 13.28
N GLN A 279 -12.73 -22.69 12.63
CA GLN A 279 -13.02 -23.28 11.33
C GLN A 279 -12.12 -22.70 10.23
N VAL A 280 -11.92 -21.38 10.22
CA VAL A 280 -11.11 -20.69 9.20
C VAL A 280 -9.62 -21.03 9.33
N MET A 281 -9.13 -21.14 10.56
CA MET A 281 -7.71 -21.43 10.85
C MET A 281 -7.41 -22.94 10.92
N ALA A 282 -8.44 -23.79 10.92
CA ALA A 282 -8.25 -25.24 10.88
C ALA A 282 -7.40 -25.62 9.65
N GLU A 283 -6.35 -26.41 9.90
CA GLU A 283 -5.41 -26.92 8.89
C GLU A 283 -4.50 -25.86 8.24
N VAL A 284 -4.60 -24.59 8.65
CA VAL A 284 -3.68 -23.54 8.19
C VAL A 284 -2.33 -23.72 8.92
N PRO A 285 -1.20 -23.87 8.20
CA PRO A 285 0.11 -24.02 8.84
C PRO A 285 0.46 -22.82 9.73
N LEU A 286 1.05 -23.09 10.89
CA LEU A 286 1.55 -22.06 11.79
C LEU A 286 3.08 -22.01 11.75
N PHE A 287 3.62 -20.81 11.59
CA PHE A 287 5.04 -20.54 11.57
C PHE A 287 5.40 -19.60 12.73
N ALA A 288 6.54 -19.84 13.36
CA ALA A 288 7.15 -18.95 14.32
C ALA A 288 8.03 -17.91 13.61
N PHE A 289 8.30 -16.77 14.25
CA PHE A 289 9.25 -15.79 13.70
C PHE A 289 10.67 -16.34 13.57
N SER A 290 11.03 -17.34 14.39
CA SER A 290 12.30 -18.06 14.27
C SER A 290 12.43 -18.87 12.97
N ASP A 291 11.32 -19.14 12.28
CA ASP A 291 11.31 -19.87 11.01
C ASP A 291 11.66 -18.95 9.82
N VAL A 292 11.69 -17.63 10.05
CA VAL A 292 12.05 -16.63 9.02
C VAL A 292 13.57 -16.54 8.88
N GLU A 293 14.08 -17.03 7.76
CA GLU A 293 15.51 -17.02 7.41
C GLU A 293 15.99 -15.64 6.95
N ASP A 294 15.15 -14.93 6.20
CA ASP A 294 15.41 -13.59 5.65
C ASP A 294 14.10 -12.83 5.47
N PHE A 295 14.16 -11.49 5.52
CA PHE A 295 13.00 -10.64 5.25
C PHE A 295 13.37 -9.29 4.64
N ARG A 296 12.46 -8.75 3.83
CA ARG A 296 12.51 -7.37 3.32
C ARG A 296 11.12 -6.74 3.29
N GLY A 297 11.03 -5.46 3.63
CA GLY A 297 9.80 -4.69 3.42
C GLY A 297 9.53 -4.46 1.94
N LEU A 298 8.25 -4.50 1.54
CA LEU A 298 7.81 -4.25 0.16
C LEU A 298 7.00 -2.95 0.04
N HIS A 299 5.95 -2.79 0.84
CA HIS A 299 5.05 -1.64 0.81
C HIS A 299 4.86 -1.04 2.20
N HIS A 300 5.18 0.24 2.33
CA HIS A 300 4.95 1.09 3.52
C HIS A 300 5.29 0.40 4.86
N HIS A 301 6.24 -0.54 4.87
CA HIS A 301 6.60 -1.38 6.03
C HIS A 301 5.43 -2.15 6.66
N ARG A 302 4.35 -2.37 5.91
CA ARG A 302 3.18 -3.15 6.35
C ARG A 302 3.09 -4.52 5.68
N VAL A 303 3.89 -4.76 4.64
CA VAL A 303 3.97 -6.05 3.94
C VAL A 303 5.43 -6.41 3.72
N PHE A 304 5.77 -7.67 3.99
CA PHE A 304 7.13 -8.18 3.95
C PHE A 304 7.22 -9.35 2.98
N ALA A 305 8.30 -9.41 2.19
CA ALA A 305 8.73 -10.69 1.64
C ALA A 305 9.55 -11.39 2.72
N VAL A 306 9.18 -12.62 3.04
CA VAL A 306 9.86 -13.47 4.05
C VAL A 306 10.32 -14.76 3.39
N THR A 307 11.47 -15.28 3.80
CA THR A 307 11.97 -16.59 3.33
C THR A 307 11.81 -17.60 4.46
N ILE A 308 11.09 -18.69 4.20
CA ILE A 308 10.86 -19.79 5.15
C ILE A 308 11.13 -21.09 4.40
N ASN A 309 12.02 -21.93 4.92
CA ASN A 309 12.45 -23.19 4.28
C ASN A 309 12.94 -22.98 2.83
N GLY A 310 13.69 -21.91 2.58
CA GLY A 310 14.16 -21.54 1.23
C GLY A 310 13.08 -21.06 0.24
N ILE A 311 11.83 -20.90 0.65
CA ILE A 311 10.72 -20.39 -0.18
C ILE A 311 10.42 -18.94 0.20
N THR A 312 10.41 -18.04 -0.78
CA THR A 312 9.96 -16.65 -0.55
C THR A 312 8.45 -16.55 -0.59
N LEU A 313 7.87 -16.02 0.48
CA LEU A 313 6.45 -15.79 0.70
C LEU A 313 6.19 -14.33 1.04
N ILE A 314 4.93 -13.92 1.02
CA ILE A 314 4.49 -12.62 1.53
C ILE A 314 3.94 -12.80 2.93
N TYR A 315 4.42 -11.99 3.87
CA TYR A 315 3.84 -11.85 5.19
C TYR A 315 3.18 -10.48 5.33
N LYS A 316 1.92 -10.49 5.77
CA LYS A 316 1.12 -9.32 6.06
C LYS A 316 0.64 -9.43 7.52
N PRO A 317 1.23 -8.66 8.45
CA PRO A 317 0.74 -8.62 9.82
C PRO A 317 -0.68 -8.09 9.85
N ALA A 318 -1.57 -8.75 10.59
CA ALA A 318 -2.95 -8.30 10.71
C ALA A 318 -3.04 -7.03 11.56
N ARG A 319 -4.13 -6.29 11.35
CA ARG A 319 -4.46 -5.10 12.15
C ARG A 319 -5.15 -5.45 13.46
N ASP A 320 -6.04 -6.43 13.41
CA ASP A 320 -6.85 -6.91 14.51
C ASP A 320 -7.31 -8.35 14.21
N ASN A 321 -8.03 -8.95 15.17
CA ASN A 321 -8.57 -10.31 15.07
C ASN A 321 -9.53 -10.49 13.88
N ALA A 322 -10.36 -9.49 13.60
CA ALA A 322 -11.36 -9.57 12.53
C ALA A 322 -10.69 -9.56 11.15
N CYS A 323 -9.76 -8.63 10.90
CA CYS A 323 -9.00 -8.54 9.67
C CYS A 323 -8.25 -9.84 9.36
N LEU A 324 -7.65 -10.46 10.39
CA LEU A 324 -6.94 -11.73 10.23
C LEU A 324 -7.87 -12.87 9.78
N VAL A 325 -9.02 -13.01 10.44
CA VAL A 325 -10.00 -14.06 10.13
C VAL A 325 -10.67 -13.81 8.78
N ASP A 326 -11.08 -12.58 8.51
CA ASP A 326 -11.77 -12.18 7.29
C ASP A 326 -10.90 -12.42 6.06
N GLU A 327 -9.64 -11.97 6.07
CA GLU A 327 -8.74 -12.16 4.94
C GLU A 327 -8.35 -13.63 4.74
N ALA A 328 -8.08 -14.37 5.83
CA ALA A 328 -7.79 -15.81 5.74
C ALA A 328 -9.00 -16.59 5.17
N GLU A 329 -10.21 -16.28 5.62
CA GLU A 329 -11.43 -16.91 5.14
C GLU A 329 -11.65 -16.62 3.65
N MET A 330 -11.48 -15.37 3.22
CA MET A 330 -11.65 -14.99 1.83
C MET A 330 -10.62 -15.70 0.94
N LEU A 331 -9.33 -15.67 1.31
CA LEU A 331 -8.29 -16.35 0.52
C LEU A 331 -8.58 -17.86 0.38
N ARG A 332 -9.10 -18.51 1.43
CA ARG A 332 -9.52 -19.92 1.36
C ARG A 332 -10.72 -20.12 0.43
N LYS A 333 -11.77 -19.31 0.57
CA LYS A 333 -12.97 -19.38 -0.27
C LYS A 333 -12.61 -19.22 -1.73
N VAL A 334 -11.83 -18.18 -2.03
CA VAL A 334 -11.41 -17.84 -3.39
C VAL A 334 -10.53 -18.94 -4.00
N ALA A 335 -9.61 -19.51 -3.23
CA ALA A 335 -8.77 -20.62 -3.69
C ALA A 335 -9.57 -21.90 -4.00
N ALA A 336 -10.74 -22.09 -3.37
CA ALA A 336 -11.62 -23.23 -3.61
C ALA A 336 -12.57 -23.06 -4.81
N LEU A 337 -12.65 -21.86 -5.40
CA LEU A 337 -13.58 -21.60 -6.51
C LEU A 337 -13.16 -22.33 -7.79
N PRO A 338 -14.11 -22.93 -8.54
CA PRO A 338 -13.84 -23.53 -9.85
C PRO A 338 -13.63 -22.42 -10.88
N SER A 339 -12.46 -21.79 -10.86
CA SER A 339 -12.17 -20.62 -11.69
C SER A 339 -11.51 -20.96 -13.03
N GLY A 340 -11.15 -22.24 -13.28
CA GLY A 340 -10.48 -22.64 -14.52
C GLY A 340 -9.15 -21.91 -14.78
N GLY A 341 -8.52 -21.36 -13.74
CA GLY A 341 -7.32 -20.52 -13.86
C GLY A 341 -7.58 -19.06 -14.26
N VAL A 342 -8.85 -18.63 -14.33
CA VAL A 342 -9.22 -17.23 -14.60
C VAL A 342 -8.83 -16.33 -13.42
N LEU A 343 -9.01 -16.83 -12.20
CA LEU A 343 -8.82 -16.07 -10.97
C LEU A 343 -7.37 -16.16 -10.50
N ARG A 344 -6.68 -15.01 -10.57
CA ARG A 344 -5.29 -14.84 -10.12
C ARG A 344 -5.27 -14.11 -8.79
N VAL A 345 -5.16 -14.88 -7.71
CA VAL A 345 -5.08 -14.37 -6.34
C VAL A 345 -3.99 -15.11 -5.57
N PRO A 346 -3.34 -14.48 -4.58
CA PRO A 346 -2.45 -15.18 -3.67
C PRO A 346 -3.17 -16.34 -2.97
N LYS A 347 -2.45 -17.43 -2.68
CA LYS A 347 -2.97 -18.49 -1.81
C LYS A 347 -2.57 -18.19 -0.37
N LEU A 348 -3.42 -18.57 0.58
CA LEU A 348 -3.06 -18.62 1.99
C LEU A 348 -2.11 -19.81 2.23
N GLU A 349 -0.87 -19.53 2.60
CA GLU A 349 0.19 -20.52 2.82
C GLU A 349 0.39 -20.82 4.32
N GLY A 350 -0.04 -19.91 5.20
CA GLY A 350 0.03 -20.11 6.65
C GLY A 350 -0.26 -18.85 7.45
N ILE A 351 -0.05 -18.94 8.77
CA ILE A 351 -0.04 -17.82 9.71
C ILE A 351 1.37 -17.71 10.31
N LEU A 352 1.92 -16.50 10.35
CA LEU A 352 3.18 -16.20 11.02
C LEU A 352 2.92 -15.55 12.38
N GLY A 353 3.65 -15.98 13.41
CA GLY A 353 3.66 -15.30 14.70
C GLY A 353 2.36 -15.48 15.49
N ALA A 354 1.67 -16.61 15.32
CA ALA A 354 0.51 -16.97 16.13
C ALA A 354 0.83 -16.86 17.64
N GLY A 355 -0.07 -16.27 18.42
CA GLY A 355 0.16 -16.00 19.84
C GLY A 355 1.04 -14.77 20.13
N THR A 356 1.41 -13.99 19.12
CA THR A 356 2.13 -12.72 19.29
C THR A 356 1.27 -11.55 18.86
N PRO A 357 1.57 -10.32 19.32
CA PRO A 357 0.92 -9.10 18.84
C PRO A 357 1.03 -8.84 17.34
N TYR A 358 1.93 -9.54 16.67
CA TYR A 358 2.24 -9.36 15.27
C TYR A 358 1.76 -10.55 14.43
N ALA A 359 0.80 -11.33 14.90
CA ALA A 359 0.25 -12.41 14.10
C ALA A 359 -0.27 -11.88 12.75
N GLY A 360 -0.09 -12.66 11.69
CA GLY A 360 -0.52 -12.26 10.36
C GLY A 360 -0.50 -13.40 9.36
N ILE A 361 -1.03 -13.15 8.19
CA ILE A 361 -1.12 -14.16 7.13
C ILE A 361 0.18 -14.25 6.35
N ILE A 362 0.49 -15.46 5.90
CA ILE A 362 1.50 -15.76 4.91
C ILE A 362 0.80 -16.18 3.63
N MET A 363 1.18 -15.58 2.50
CA MET A 363 0.59 -15.85 1.20
C MET A 363 1.65 -16.02 0.10
N THR A 364 1.22 -16.55 -1.05
CA THR A 364 2.08 -16.74 -2.22
C THR A 364 2.78 -15.43 -2.63
N TYR A 365 4.09 -15.48 -2.86
CA TYR A 365 4.83 -14.36 -3.43
C TYR A 365 4.69 -14.29 -4.95
N ILE A 366 4.13 -13.18 -5.45
CA ILE A 366 4.00 -12.90 -6.88
C ILE A 366 5.33 -12.29 -7.35
N HIS A 367 6.14 -13.06 -8.10
CA HIS A 367 7.47 -12.62 -8.55
C HIS A 367 7.61 -12.55 -10.07
N PRO A 368 8.22 -11.47 -10.61
CA PRO A 368 8.30 -10.14 -10.03
C PRO A 368 6.90 -9.51 -9.96
N GLY A 369 6.48 -8.99 -8.81
CA GLY A 369 5.21 -8.29 -8.64
C GLY A 369 5.41 -6.79 -8.53
N THR A 370 4.76 -6.01 -9.39
CA THR A 370 4.73 -4.53 -9.32
C THR A 370 3.29 -4.07 -9.15
N PRO A 371 2.97 -3.23 -8.16
CA PRO A 371 1.62 -2.65 -8.07
C PRO A 371 1.24 -1.89 -9.34
N LEU A 372 -0.02 -1.99 -9.71
CA LEU A 372 -0.53 -1.39 -10.94
C LEU A 372 -0.34 0.13 -10.94
N TRP A 373 -0.63 0.80 -9.83
CA TRP A 373 -0.46 2.26 -9.71
C TRP A 373 0.98 2.70 -9.96
N ASP A 374 1.97 2.06 -9.32
CA ASP A 374 3.39 2.35 -9.52
C ASP A 374 3.80 2.16 -10.98
N LEU A 375 3.37 1.06 -11.60
CA LEU A 375 3.67 0.79 -13.01
C LEU A 375 3.10 1.85 -13.96
N VAL A 376 1.87 2.28 -13.69
CA VAL A 376 1.09 3.19 -14.53
C VAL A 376 1.52 4.65 -14.35
N GLU A 377 1.82 5.08 -13.13
CA GLU A 377 2.24 6.44 -12.80
C GLU A 377 3.69 6.71 -13.19
N SER A 378 4.56 5.71 -13.08
CA SER A 378 5.95 5.79 -13.54
C SER A 378 6.10 5.79 -15.06
N GLY A 379 5.00 5.62 -15.81
CA GLY A 379 5.03 5.59 -17.28
C GLY A 379 5.69 4.33 -17.85
N ARG A 380 5.77 3.25 -17.07
CA ARG A 380 6.32 1.93 -17.48
C ARG A 380 5.30 1.05 -18.21
N VAL A 381 4.22 1.65 -18.72
CA VAL A 381 3.30 0.99 -19.65
C VAL A 381 3.89 1.11 -21.04
N GLU A 382 4.27 -0.01 -21.63
CA GLU A 382 4.98 -0.06 -22.92
C GLU A 382 3.97 -0.01 -24.08
N ASP A 383 2.88 -0.77 -23.95
CA ASP A 383 1.82 -0.85 -24.94
C ASP A 383 0.46 -0.52 -24.30
N PRO A 384 -0.28 0.45 -24.86
CA PRO A 384 -1.68 0.71 -24.49
C PRO A 384 -2.60 -0.53 -24.51
N ALA A 385 -2.26 -1.57 -25.27
CA ALA A 385 -2.97 -2.84 -25.25
C ALA A 385 -2.84 -3.57 -23.89
N GLU A 386 -1.80 -3.30 -23.11
CA GLU A 386 -1.61 -3.88 -21.77
C GLU A 386 -2.68 -3.39 -20.80
N CYS A 387 -3.03 -2.10 -20.85
CA CYS A 387 -4.12 -1.57 -20.03
C CYS A 387 -5.45 -2.28 -20.34
N GLN A 388 -5.71 -2.61 -21.61
CA GLN A 388 -6.91 -3.34 -22.01
C GLN A 388 -6.88 -4.80 -21.53
N LYS A 389 -5.71 -5.44 -21.62
CA LYS A 389 -5.48 -6.79 -21.08
C LYS A 389 -5.73 -6.83 -19.57
N TRP A 390 -5.13 -5.93 -18.80
CA TRP A 390 -5.29 -5.89 -17.35
C TRP A 390 -6.73 -5.61 -16.95
N MET A 391 -7.40 -4.67 -17.63
CA MET A 391 -8.82 -4.42 -17.41
C MET A 391 -9.66 -5.67 -17.63
N GLY A 392 -9.44 -6.40 -18.74
CA GLY A 392 -10.14 -7.65 -19.00
C GLY A 392 -9.88 -8.72 -17.93
N GLN A 393 -8.65 -8.84 -17.45
CA GLN A 393 -8.30 -9.77 -16.36
C GLN A 393 -8.97 -9.39 -15.03
N ILE A 394 -8.96 -8.11 -14.67
CA ILE A 394 -9.60 -7.59 -13.45
C ILE A 394 -11.12 -7.79 -13.52
N SER A 395 -11.77 -7.39 -14.61
CA SER A 395 -13.22 -7.58 -14.80
C SER A 395 -13.62 -9.04 -14.72
N ASN A 396 -12.87 -9.93 -15.38
CA ASN A 396 -13.17 -11.36 -15.35
C ASN A 396 -12.98 -11.95 -13.94
N ALA A 397 -11.99 -11.50 -13.19
CA ALA A 397 -11.76 -11.92 -11.82
C ALA A 397 -12.89 -11.45 -10.88
N VAL A 398 -13.30 -10.18 -10.98
CA VAL A 398 -14.44 -9.62 -10.22
C VAL A 398 -15.73 -10.37 -10.55
N GLN A 399 -16.02 -10.60 -11.83
CA GLN A 399 -17.19 -11.36 -12.25
C GLN A 399 -17.18 -12.79 -11.71
N ALA A 400 -16.02 -13.46 -11.72
CA ALA A 400 -15.89 -14.81 -11.17
C ALA A 400 -16.12 -14.84 -9.65
N LEU A 401 -15.68 -13.80 -8.93
CA LEU A 401 -15.97 -13.65 -7.50
C LEU A 401 -17.47 -13.47 -7.25
N HIS A 402 -18.12 -12.53 -7.96
CA HIS A 402 -19.55 -12.24 -7.82
C HIS A 402 -20.42 -13.47 -8.11
N GLN A 403 -20.09 -14.24 -9.16
CA GLN A 403 -20.79 -15.50 -9.49
C GLN A 403 -20.75 -16.54 -8.37
N ASN A 404 -19.80 -16.43 -7.44
CA ASN A 404 -19.65 -17.32 -6.30
C ASN A 404 -19.98 -16.62 -4.96
N GLY A 405 -20.69 -15.49 -5.00
CA GLY A 405 -21.10 -14.75 -3.80
C GLY A 405 -19.94 -14.16 -3.00
N CYS A 406 -18.81 -13.93 -3.67
CA CYS A 406 -17.61 -13.32 -3.10
C CYS A 406 -17.47 -11.88 -3.64
N TYR A 407 -17.12 -10.93 -2.78
CA TYR A 407 -17.00 -9.51 -3.12
C TYR A 407 -15.65 -8.98 -2.63
N LEU A 408 -15.06 -7.98 -3.29
CA LEU A 408 -13.74 -7.42 -2.91
C LEU A 408 -13.87 -6.29 -1.89
N GLY A 409 -14.80 -5.35 -2.12
CA GLY A 409 -15.11 -4.21 -1.25
C GLY A 409 -14.10 -3.05 -1.28
N ASP A 410 -12.93 -3.21 -1.88
CA ASP A 410 -11.90 -2.18 -2.02
C ASP A 410 -11.07 -2.36 -3.31
N LEU A 411 -11.73 -2.35 -4.47
CA LEU A 411 -11.02 -2.53 -5.75
C LEU A 411 -10.35 -1.23 -6.19
N GLN A 412 -9.03 -1.13 -5.95
CA GLN A 412 -8.22 0.02 -6.34
C GLN A 412 -6.89 -0.38 -7.00
N PRO A 413 -6.20 0.54 -7.71
CA PRO A 413 -4.91 0.24 -8.35
C PRO A 413 -3.82 -0.24 -7.39
N GLY A 414 -3.93 0.09 -6.10
CA GLY A 414 -3.07 -0.44 -5.03
C GLY A 414 -3.23 -1.94 -4.79
N ASN A 415 -4.44 -2.46 -5.01
CA ASN A 415 -4.83 -3.84 -4.73
C ASN A 415 -4.73 -4.74 -5.98
N VAL A 416 -3.98 -4.27 -6.99
CA VAL A 416 -3.66 -5.04 -8.20
C VAL A 416 -2.15 -5.09 -8.37
N VAL A 417 -1.61 -6.30 -8.51
CA VAL A 417 -0.19 -6.54 -8.79
C VAL A 417 -0.04 -7.11 -10.19
N ILE A 418 0.90 -6.55 -10.96
CA ILE A 418 1.29 -7.05 -12.28
C ILE A 418 2.52 -7.95 -12.12
N ASP A 419 2.39 -9.20 -12.55
CA ASP A 419 3.47 -10.18 -12.47
C ASP A 419 4.49 -10.06 -13.61
N GLY A 420 5.52 -10.93 -13.62
CA GLY A 420 6.53 -10.96 -14.67
C GLY A 420 6.03 -11.35 -16.06
N LYS A 421 4.83 -11.95 -16.17
CA LYS A 421 4.15 -12.25 -17.43
C LYS A 421 3.21 -11.12 -17.85
N ARG A 422 3.26 -9.99 -17.14
CA ARG A 422 2.38 -8.83 -17.35
C ARG A 422 0.90 -9.21 -17.15
N ASP A 423 0.61 -10.17 -16.28
CA ASP A 423 -0.75 -10.53 -15.89
C ASP A 423 -1.14 -9.84 -14.59
N ALA A 424 -2.40 -9.42 -14.49
CA ALA A 424 -2.96 -8.79 -13.30
C ALA A 424 -3.40 -9.84 -12.26
N TRP A 425 -3.01 -9.61 -11.01
CA TRP A 425 -3.40 -10.37 -9.83
C TRP A 425 -4.16 -9.45 -8.89
N LEU A 426 -5.28 -9.92 -8.35
CA LEU A 426 -5.98 -9.23 -7.26
C LEU A 426 -5.34 -9.63 -5.94
N ILE A 427 -5.05 -8.64 -5.10
CA ILE A 427 -4.48 -8.80 -3.76
C ILE A 427 -5.32 -8.01 -2.75
N ASP A 428 -4.97 -8.15 -1.48
CA ASP A 428 -5.58 -7.42 -0.36
C ASP A 428 -7.09 -7.62 -0.25
N PHE A 429 -7.48 -8.65 0.50
CA PHE A 429 -8.89 -8.96 0.74
C PHE A 429 -9.36 -8.45 2.12
N GLU A 430 -8.59 -7.56 2.76
CA GLU A 430 -9.01 -6.87 3.98
C GLU A 430 -9.97 -5.73 3.63
N GLY A 431 -11.24 -5.87 3.98
CA GLY A 431 -12.25 -4.84 3.69
C GLY A 431 -13.66 -5.40 3.48
N ILE A 432 -13.75 -6.72 3.32
CA ILE A 432 -15.00 -7.41 3.07
C ILE A 432 -15.81 -7.53 4.36
N ARG A 433 -16.71 -6.57 4.54
CA ARG A 433 -17.76 -6.65 5.56
C ARG A 433 -18.83 -7.61 5.04
N GLY A 434 -18.75 -8.87 5.45
CA GLY A 434 -19.83 -9.85 5.19
C GLY A 434 -21.19 -9.38 5.69
N GLU A 435 -21.24 -8.48 6.69
CA GLU A 435 -22.46 -7.92 7.26
C GLU A 435 -22.22 -6.52 7.86
N ARG A 436 -22.11 -5.44 7.06
CA ARG A 436 -22.19 -4.08 7.64
C ARG A 436 -23.09 -3.15 6.81
N PRO A 437 -24.38 -3.03 7.15
CA PRO A 437 -25.31 -2.08 6.55
C PRO A 437 -25.05 -0.60 6.92
N GLU A 438 -24.19 -0.31 7.90
CA GLU A 438 -24.29 0.96 8.64
C GLU A 438 -23.37 2.10 8.16
N GLN A 439 -22.32 1.82 7.38
CA GLN A 439 -21.41 2.88 6.90
C GLN A 439 -21.60 3.25 5.43
N PHE A 440 -22.27 2.41 4.64
CA PHE A 440 -22.78 2.74 3.30
C PHE A 440 -24.16 2.09 3.12
N PRO A 441 -25.24 2.65 3.69
CA PRO A 441 -26.57 2.05 3.64
C PRO A 441 -27.21 2.02 2.22
N ALA A 442 -26.49 2.43 1.17
CA ALA A 442 -27.08 2.68 -0.15
C ALA A 442 -26.82 1.58 -1.18
N ASP A 443 -25.65 0.93 -1.16
CA ASP A 443 -25.24 0.02 -2.23
C ASP A 443 -24.94 -1.37 -1.64
N ASP A 444 -25.46 -2.41 -2.27
CA ASP A 444 -25.06 -3.79 -1.98
C ASP A 444 -23.59 -4.02 -2.37
N PRO A 445 -22.92 -5.07 -1.82
CA PRO A 445 -21.50 -5.33 -2.08
C PRO A 445 -21.14 -5.51 -3.55
N GLU A 446 -22.06 -6.03 -4.37
CA GLU A 446 -21.85 -6.19 -5.82
C GLU A 446 -21.80 -4.82 -6.50
N THR A 447 -22.78 -3.97 -6.19
CA THR A 447 -22.84 -2.59 -6.71
C THR A 447 -21.60 -1.79 -6.31
N ALA A 448 -21.10 -1.97 -5.09
CA ALA A 448 -19.86 -1.33 -4.64
C ALA A 448 -18.65 -1.75 -5.50
N ASP A 449 -18.44 -3.05 -5.70
CA ASP A 449 -17.37 -3.56 -6.56
C ASP A 449 -17.50 -3.09 -8.02
N LEU A 450 -18.71 -3.02 -8.56
CA LEU A 450 -18.96 -2.55 -9.93
C LEU A 450 -18.65 -1.07 -10.10
N ARG A 451 -18.92 -0.24 -9.09
CA ARG A 451 -18.54 1.17 -9.07
C ARG A 451 -17.01 1.31 -9.06
N ASP A 452 -16.33 0.52 -8.24
CA ASP A 452 -14.87 0.53 -8.16
C ASP A 452 -14.23 0.01 -9.46
N LEU A 453 -14.85 -0.98 -10.11
CA LEU A 453 -14.46 -1.46 -11.43
C LEU A 453 -14.62 -0.38 -12.52
N ALA A 454 -15.67 0.45 -12.44
CA ALA A 454 -15.85 1.59 -13.32
C ALA A 454 -14.76 2.66 -13.11
N TYR A 455 -14.37 2.90 -11.85
CA TYR A 455 -13.22 3.75 -11.52
C TYR A 455 -11.91 3.20 -12.11
N MET A 456 -11.64 1.90 -11.92
CA MET A 456 -10.48 1.22 -12.49
C MET A 456 -10.43 1.32 -14.02
N THR A 457 -11.58 1.20 -14.67
CA THR A 457 -11.71 1.37 -16.13
C THR A 457 -11.29 2.77 -16.54
N ALA A 458 -11.85 3.81 -15.91
CA ALA A 458 -11.50 5.19 -16.20
C ALA A 458 -10.02 5.49 -15.93
N TYR A 459 -9.46 4.95 -14.85
CA TYR A 459 -8.05 5.05 -14.49
C TYR A 459 -7.15 4.48 -15.60
N LEU A 460 -7.38 3.22 -16.01
CA LEU A 460 -6.58 2.56 -17.04
C LEU A 460 -6.76 3.18 -18.43
N GLU A 461 -7.96 3.67 -18.77
CA GLU A 461 -8.18 4.40 -20.02
C GLU A 461 -7.44 5.73 -20.08
N MET A 462 -7.45 6.48 -18.98
CA MET A 462 -6.70 7.74 -18.87
C MET A 462 -5.22 7.50 -19.10
N HIS A 463 -4.64 6.50 -18.45
CA HIS A 463 -3.22 6.22 -18.58
C HIS A 463 -2.86 5.52 -19.90
N GLY A 464 -3.72 4.66 -20.44
CA GLY A 464 -3.56 4.11 -21.78
C GLY A 464 -3.58 5.18 -22.88
N ARG A 465 -4.37 6.26 -22.71
CA ARG A 465 -4.30 7.44 -23.60
C ARG A 465 -2.96 8.16 -23.49
N LYS A 466 -2.45 8.40 -22.27
CA LYS A 466 -1.13 9.01 -22.05
C LYS A 466 -0.02 8.19 -22.72
N ALA A 467 -0.05 6.87 -22.57
CA ALA A 467 0.91 5.97 -23.23
C ALA A 467 0.81 6.05 -24.77
N ARG A 468 -0.41 6.03 -25.34
CA ARG A 468 -0.61 6.24 -26.80
C ARG A 468 -0.04 7.56 -27.29
N GLU A 469 -0.20 8.63 -26.51
CA GLU A 469 0.30 9.95 -26.86
C GLU A 469 1.83 10.04 -26.77
N ALA A 470 2.45 9.34 -25.82
CA ALA A 470 3.90 9.24 -25.69
C ALA A 470 4.54 8.49 -26.87
N VAL A 471 3.90 7.42 -27.35
CA VAL A 471 4.38 6.63 -28.51
C VAL A 471 4.15 7.36 -29.84
N ARG A 472 3.17 8.27 -29.92
CA ARG A 472 2.92 9.02 -31.15
C ARG A 472 4.10 9.94 -31.46
N PRO A 473 4.69 9.88 -32.66
CA PRO A 473 5.73 10.81 -33.05
C PRO A 473 5.22 12.24 -32.87
N GLY A 474 6.00 13.02 -32.10
CA GLY A 474 5.61 14.36 -31.68
C GLY A 474 5.14 15.20 -32.87
N ARG A 475 4.22 16.15 -32.64
CA ARG A 475 3.63 17.00 -33.69
C ARG A 475 4.70 17.60 -34.62
N ARG A 476 5.87 17.97 -34.06
CA ARG A 476 7.04 18.44 -34.82
C ARG A 476 7.63 17.38 -35.75
N PHE A 477 7.78 16.14 -35.29
CA PHE A 477 8.27 15.03 -36.13
C PHE A 477 7.28 14.72 -37.26
N ARG A 478 5.96 14.72 -37.00
CA ARG A 478 4.94 14.54 -38.04
C ARG A 478 4.93 15.68 -39.07
N ILE A 479 5.05 16.93 -38.63
CA ILE A 479 5.17 18.08 -39.53
C ILE A 479 6.46 17.99 -40.34
N TRP A 480 7.57 17.64 -39.70
CA TRP A 480 8.87 17.49 -40.35
C TRP A 480 8.84 16.37 -41.40
N PHE A 481 8.32 15.19 -41.04
CA PHE A 481 8.18 14.05 -41.95
C PHE A 481 7.19 14.36 -43.08
N GLY A 482 6.10 15.07 -42.81
CA GLY A 482 5.16 15.54 -43.83
C GLY A 482 5.77 16.57 -44.80
N ARG A 483 6.64 17.46 -44.30
CA ARG A 483 7.41 18.40 -45.13
C ARG A 483 8.48 17.68 -45.95
N LEU A 484 9.17 16.71 -45.34
CA LEU A 484 10.16 15.87 -46.01
C LEU A 484 9.50 15.08 -47.14
N ARG A 485 8.40 14.38 -46.87
CA ARG A 485 7.61 13.65 -47.87
C ARG A 485 7.19 14.56 -49.02
N ARG A 486 6.65 15.75 -48.76
CA ARG A 486 6.29 16.72 -49.81
C ARG A 486 7.48 17.16 -50.67
N ARG A 487 8.66 17.35 -50.07
CA ARG A 487 9.90 17.68 -50.80
C ARG A 487 10.39 16.51 -51.65
N LEU A 488 10.24 15.28 -51.17
CA LEU A 488 10.61 14.06 -51.90
C LEU A 488 9.62 13.72 -53.02
N SER A 489 8.36 14.16 -52.92
CA SER A 489 7.34 14.00 -53.96
C SER A 489 7.47 14.97 -55.13
N CYS A 490 8.40 15.94 -55.07
CA CYS A 490 8.56 16.92 -56.14
C CYS A 490 9.11 16.22 -57.41
N PRO A 491 8.56 16.48 -58.62
CA PRO A 491 8.98 15.81 -59.87
C PRO A 491 10.50 15.87 -60.11
N PHE A 492 11.12 16.99 -59.71
CA PHE A 492 12.57 17.20 -59.75
C PHE A 492 13.36 16.20 -58.89
N PHE A 493 12.83 15.84 -57.72
CA PHE A 493 13.46 14.85 -56.83
C PHE A 493 13.31 13.42 -57.38
N ARG A 494 12.18 13.16 -58.07
CA ARG A 494 11.86 11.87 -58.67
C ARG A 494 12.77 11.52 -59.85
N GLN A 495 13.13 12.52 -60.67
CA GLN A 495 14.00 12.33 -61.84
C GLN A 495 15.49 12.21 -61.49
N HIS A 496 15.98 12.93 -60.48
CA HIS A 496 17.43 13.00 -60.23
C HIS A 496 17.90 12.31 -58.94
N PHE A 497 17.01 12.03 -57.99
CA PHE A 497 17.40 11.58 -56.65
C PHE A 497 16.72 10.30 -56.17
N LEU A 498 15.70 9.78 -56.87
CA LEU A 498 15.00 8.58 -56.45
C LEU A 498 15.91 7.34 -56.48
N VAL A 499 16.70 7.17 -57.54
CA VAL A 499 17.59 6.00 -57.71
C VAL A 499 18.77 6.03 -56.73
N PRO A 500 19.53 7.14 -56.54
CA PRO A 500 20.61 7.18 -55.55
C PRO A 500 20.09 7.06 -54.10
N PHE A 501 18.93 7.64 -53.80
CA PHE A 501 18.37 7.62 -52.45
C PHE A 501 17.80 6.25 -52.08
N SER A 502 17.12 5.57 -53.01
CA SER A 502 16.64 4.20 -52.78
C SER A 502 17.81 3.22 -52.66
N LEU A 503 18.90 3.41 -53.41
CA LEU A 503 20.13 2.63 -53.24
C LEU A 503 20.76 2.86 -51.85
N LEU A 504 20.85 4.10 -51.39
CA LEU A 504 21.39 4.44 -50.06
C LEU A 504 20.54 3.86 -48.92
N VAL A 505 19.19 3.95 -49.03
CA VAL A 505 18.27 3.39 -48.04
C VAL A 505 18.32 1.86 -48.05
N ALA A 506 18.42 1.22 -49.22
CA ALA A 506 18.60 -0.23 -49.32
C ALA A 506 19.92 -0.70 -48.70
N LEU A 507 21.02 0.05 -48.90
CA LEU A 507 22.32 -0.24 -48.28
C LEU A 507 22.26 -0.08 -46.75
N LEU A 508 21.59 0.95 -46.24
CA LEU A 508 21.41 1.16 -44.79
C LEU A 508 20.51 0.08 -44.16
N LEU A 509 19.41 -0.30 -44.82
CA LEU A 509 18.53 -1.36 -44.32
C LEU A 509 19.20 -2.73 -44.38
N GLY A 510 19.94 -3.04 -45.44
CA GLY A 510 20.73 -4.28 -45.53
C GLY A 510 21.78 -4.40 -44.42
N HIS A 511 22.40 -3.28 -44.05
CA HIS A 511 23.32 -3.21 -42.92
C HIS A 511 22.62 -3.38 -41.57
N CYS A 512 21.52 -2.66 -41.31
CA CYS A 512 20.77 -2.77 -40.05
C CYS A 512 20.16 -4.15 -39.83
N LEU A 513 19.80 -4.84 -40.91
CA LEU A 513 19.27 -6.21 -40.87
C LEU A 513 20.37 -7.28 -40.82
N GLY A 514 21.65 -6.89 -40.77
CA GLY A 514 22.77 -7.82 -40.67
C GLY A 514 22.96 -8.71 -41.89
N LEU A 515 22.36 -8.37 -43.03
CA LEU A 515 22.37 -9.21 -44.23
C LEU A 515 23.74 -9.28 -44.91
N TRP A 516 24.68 -8.41 -44.54
CA TRP A 516 25.99 -8.25 -45.20
C TRP A 516 27.12 -8.58 -44.22
N THR A 517 27.21 -9.84 -43.79
CA THR A 517 28.30 -10.37 -42.97
C THR A 517 29.53 -10.63 -43.84
N GLY A 518 30.24 -9.57 -44.26
CA GLY A 518 31.49 -9.73 -45.00
C GLY A 518 32.04 -8.50 -45.72
N LEU A 519 31.24 -7.43 -45.91
CA LEU A 519 31.76 -6.19 -46.49
C LEU A 519 32.43 -5.35 -45.40
N SER A 520 33.77 -5.39 -45.40
CA SER A 520 34.65 -4.86 -44.35
C SER A 520 34.44 -3.39 -43.95
N SER A 521 34.81 -3.10 -42.70
CA SER A 521 34.90 -1.80 -42.01
C SER A 521 35.55 -0.64 -42.79
N ARG A 522 36.24 -0.90 -43.91
CA ARG A 522 36.92 0.13 -44.72
C ARG A 522 35.97 0.98 -45.57
N LEU A 523 34.81 0.45 -45.97
CA LEU A 523 33.80 1.22 -46.71
C LEU A 523 33.07 2.21 -45.79
N PHE A 524 32.84 1.83 -44.53
CA PHE A 524 32.19 2.71 -43.55
C PHE A 524 33.13 3.76 -42.95
N ALA A 525 34.43 3.48 -42.82
CA ALA A 525 35.43 4.47 -42.39
C ALA A 525 35.50 5.69 -43.33
N ASN A 526 35.20 5.50 -44.62
CA ASN A 526 35.21 6.56 -45.63
C ASN A 526 33.81 7.10 -45.98
N LEU A 527 32.75 6.61 -45.31
CA LEU A 527 31.38 7.07 -45.54
C LEU A 527 31.20 8.58 -45.30
N PRO A 528 31.81 9.20 -44.27
CA PRO A 528 31.77 10.66 -44.11
C PRO A 528 32.41 11.40 -45.29
N THR A 529 33.53 10.89 -45.79
CA THR A 529 34.26 11.44 -46.94
C THR A 529 33.44 11.33 -48.23
N LEU A 530 32.76 10.19 -48.43
CA LEU A 530 31.86 9.98 -49.57
C LEU A 530 30.63 10.88 -49.50
N LEU A 531 30.02 11.02 -48.31
CA LEU A 531 28.89 11.93 -48.09
C LEU A 531 29.30 13.39 -48.26
N CYS A 532 30.52 13.76 -47.83
CA CYS A 532 31.07 15.09 -48.03
C CYS A 532 31.35 15.38 -49.51
N ALA A 533 31.93 14.43 -50.26
CA ALA A 533 32.13 14.56 -51.70
C ALA A 533 30.81 14.71 -52.46
N LEU A 534 29.80 13.92 -52.13
CA LEU A 534 28.45 14.03 -52.70
C LEU A 534 27.77 15.35 -52.34
N PHE A 535 28.00 15.88 -51.13
CA PHE A 535 27.51 17.19 -50.72
C PHE A 535 28.20 18.32 -51.48
N CYS A 536 29.53 18.26 -51.64
CA CYS A 536 30.30 19.24 -52.42
C CYS A 536 29.87 19.28 -53.87
N ILE A 537 29.74 18.12 -54.54
CA ILE A 537 29.24 18.05 -55.93
C ILE A 537 27.84 18.67 -56.04
N ARG A 538 26.99 18.47 -55.02
CA ARG A 538 25.64 19.07 -54.95
C ARG A 538 25.67 20.59 -54.79
N LEU A 539 26.55 21.11 -53.92
CA LEU A 539 26.70 22.54 -53.71
C LEU A 539 27.22 23.21 -54.98
N SER A 540 28.17 22.59 -55.66
CA SER A 540 28.72 23.05 -56.94
C SER A 540 27.64 23.10 -58.04
N ALA A 541 26.86 22.03 -58.20
CA ALA A 541 25.78 22.01 -59.20
C ALA A 541 24.66 23.02 -58.91
N PHE A 542 24.32 23.21 -57.62
CA PHE A 542 23.32 24.19 -57.21
C PHE A 542 23.78 25.63 -57.45
N LEU A 543 25.05 25.94 -57.15
CA LEU A 543 25.63 27.25 -57.41
C LEU A 543 25.77 27.51 -58.91
N PHE A 544 26.15 26.50 -59.70
CA PHE A 544 26.27 26.62 -61.16
C PHE A 544 24.92 26.97 -61.81
N SER A 545 23.83 26.30 -61.43
CA SER A 545 22.47 26.55 -61.92
C SER A 545 21.84 27.89 -61.47
N ARG A 546 22.47 28.61 -60.53
CA ARG A 546 22.00 29.93 -60.08
C ARG A 546 22.80 31.08 -60.68
N VAL A 547 23.99 30.80 -61.21
CA VAL A 547 24.89 31.80 -61.77
C VAL A 547 24.81 31.81 -63.30
N PHE A 548 24.53 30.67 -63.91
CA PHE A 548 24.18 30.50 -65.32
C PHE A 548 22.74 30.00 -65.43
#